data_AF-A0A822F2S2-F1
#
_entry.id   AF-A0A822F2S2-F1
#
_cell.length_a   1.000
_cell.length_b   1.000
_cell.length_c   1.000
_cell.angle_alpha   90.00
_cell.angle_beta   90.00
_cell.angle_gamma   90.00
#
_symmetry.space_group_name_H-M   'P 1'
#
loop_
_entity.id
_entity.type
_entity.pdbx_description
1 polymer ?
#
loop_
_entity_poly.entity_id
_entity_poly.type
_entity_poly.pdbx_seq_one_letter_code
_entity_poly.pdbx_strand_id
1 'polypeptide(L)'
;MFRGISQRFASALFDISQSRISKIFHEIIKKMSEVFVPIYIGSQCFQRHNIIHNHSPGWVKLLLPNAAAMIDSTYIYIQKSWNFNNQRKSYCQHKADNLVKMMAVMLLDGKWFDVYGPYYSDGHNNDELIWNTLSDDNVEIYDNKDLFAQRQQLHTTFTKNDMFIGDRGFSRCKGKWNLYTPDSICKGEAQLTTTKANQTRCITRVRNAIERGFGRLKQWKFVDCVVNTEYVPIIGTVMRILCAVDNAYFSELVEDSDDALTNAKATISNLQLENEVISLEANTSGWKKANTSDISSIIPSYNDEDIKKVCGEYSLRIAHAYLGHIQQQWKTYIHRDFASTIKVTNIISRYKTTDNPKKHTVWIRFGQNKLDGIASYCTCKSGLRTAGGTCSHVTAALIASKYWKNNQKIPSFYTTATALFINVLDCTAYKERNKNRKMPTDDDETISNTVSQTSLSEESVNEESTDEESIDEKSANEGSMNDELTNEVASGNNTNDENANKNQYNLRKRPRIVYY
;
A
#
# COMPACT_ATOMS: atom_id res chain seq x y z
N MET A 1 -9.11 28.87 7.08
CA MET A 1 -7.94 28.52 7.92
C MET A 1 -6.71 28.59 7.03
N PHE A 2 -5.77 29.50 7.34
CA PHE A 2 -4.78 30.01 6.39
C PHE A 2 -3.98 28.90 5.69
N ARG A 3 -4.17 28.83 4.37
CA ARG A 3 -3.46 27.95 3.45
C ARG A 3 -2.06 28.55 3.25
N GLY A 4 -1.01 27.73 3.36
CA GLY A 4 0.42 28.09 3.26
C GLY A 4 0.75 29.36 2.47
N ILE A 5 1.48 30.26 3.12
CA ILE A 5 1.86 31.56 2.59
C ILE A 5 2.89 31.37 1.47
N SER A 6 2.59 31.86 0.26
CA SER A 6 3.57 31.87 -0.83
C SER A 6 4.71 32.84 -0.50
N GLN A 7 5.92 32.61 -1.02
CA GLN A 7 7.04 33.53 -0.80
C GLN A 7 6.71 34.96 -1.28
N ARG A 8 5.92 35.08 -2.37
CA ARG A 8 5.42 36.36 -2.86
C ARG A 8 4.50 37.05 -1.84
N PHE A 9 3.59 36.29 -1.22
CA PHE A 9 2.73 36.82 -0.18
C PHE A 9 3.51 37.17 1.09
N ALA A 10 4.46 36.32 1.53
CA ALA A 10 5.34 36.62 2.65
C ALA A 10 6.18 37.89 2.39
N SER A 11 6.70 38.03 1.17
CA SER A 11 7.47 39.18 0.73
C SER A 11 6.66 40.47 0.85
N ALA A 12 5.41 40.45 0.40
CA ALA A 12 4.50 41.59 0.55
C ALA A 12 4.09 41.84 2.02
N LEU A 13 3.85 40.78 2.79
CA LEU A 13 3.43 40.88 4.19
C LEU A 13 4.53 41.46 5.10
N PHE A 14 5.78 41.08 4.86
CA PHE A 14 6.93 41.47 5.69
C PHE A 14 7.78 42.58 5.07
N ASP A 15 7.36 43.13 3.93
CA ASP A 15 8.10 44.16 3.17
C ASP A 15 9.58 43.81 2.94
N ILE A 16 9.85 42.56 2.57
CA ILE A 16 11.19 42.07 2.24
C ILE A 16 11.17 41.31 0.93
N SER A 17 12.28 41.29 0.20
CA SER A 17 12.33 40.61 -1.10
C SER A 17 12.07 39.11 -0.99
N GLN A 18 11.44 38.52 -2.02
CA GLN A 18 11.24 37.07 -2.12
C GLN A 18 12.56 36.29 -1.96
N SER A 19 13.65 36.81 -2.54
CA SER A 19 14.98 36.22 -2.38
C SER A 19 15.46 36.23 -0.92
N ARG A 20 15.14 37.26 -0.14
CA ARG A 20 15.45 37.31 1.29
C ARG A 20 14.60 36.30 2.07
N ILE A 21 13.31 36.19 1.77
CA ILE A 21 12.43 35.13 2.33
C ILE A 21 13.01 33.75 2.06
N SER A 22 13.39 33.46 0.81
CA SER A 22 13.99 32.18 0.44
C SER A 22 15.27 31.89 1.23
N LYS A 23 16.17 32.88 1.36
CA LYS A 23 17.39 32.73 2.17
C LYS A 23 17.08 32.43 3.63
N ILE A 24 16.14 33.16 4.24
CA ILE A 24 15.71 32.93 5.62
C ILE A 24 15.16 31.51 5.79
N PHE A 25 14.33 31.05 4.85
CA PHE A 25 13.77 29.70 4.90
C PHE A 25 14.86 28.61 4.84
N HIS A 26 15.85 28.75 3.97
CA HIS A 26 16.96 27.79 3.88
C HIS A 26 17.82 27.79 5.15
N GLU A 27 18.10 28.97 5.74
CA GLU A 27 18.83 29.06 7.01
C GLU A 27 18.05 28.42 8.17
N ILE A 28 16.72 28.59 8.22
CA ILE A 28 15.88 27.92 9.22
C ILE A 28 15.94 26.41 9.04
N ILE A 29 15.78 25.89 7.82
CA ILE A 29 15.86 24.45 7.54
C ILE A 29 17.20 23.89 7.98
N LYS A 30 18.29 24.55 7.59
CA LYS A 30 19.64 24.17 7.99
C LYS A 30 19.75 24.13 9.50
N LYS A 31 19.32 25.20 10.20
CA LYS A 31 19.44 25.27 11.65
C LYS A 31 18.61 24.21 12.35
N MET A 32 17.36 23.99 11.91
CA MET A 32 16.51 22.92 12.43
C MET A 32 17.13 21.54 12.22
N SER A 33 17.74 21.29 11.06
CA SER A 33 18.43 20.02 10.79
C SER A 33 19.64 19.81 11.69
N GLU A 34 20.36 20.87 12.06
CA GLU A 34 21.55 20.79 12.93
C GLU A 34 21.20 20.62 14.41
N VAL A 35 20.16 21.33 14.90
CA VAL A 35 19.92 21.44 16.35
C VAL A 35 18.65 20.75 16.83
N PHE A 36 17.63 20.60 15.98
CA PHE A 36 16.33 20.06 16.37
C PHE A 36 16.18 18.60 15.95
N VAL A 37 16.52 18.26 14.71
CA VAL A 37 16.39 16.89 14.20
C VAL A 37 17.15 15.86 15.05
N PRO A 38 18.42 16.07 15.47
CA PRO A 38 19.15 15.07 16.26
C PRO A 38 18.55 14.78 17.64
N ILE A 39 17.71 15.68 18.17
CA ILE A 39 17.02 15.49 19.46
C ILE A 39 15.90 14.45 19.34
N TYR A 40 15.29 14.29 18.17
CA TYR A 40 14.07 13.51 17.98
C TYR A 40 14.15 12.45 16.89
N ILE A 41 15.27 12.34 16.17
CA ILE A 41 15.51 11.39 15.08
C ILE A 41 16.89 10.73 15.25
N GLY A 42 16.98 9.46 14.84
CA GLY A 42 18.23 8.70 14.81
C GLY A 42 18.64 8.11 16.16
N SER A 43 19.87 7.59 16.20
CA SER A 43 20.36 6.78 17.33
C SER A 43 20.64 7.60 18.60
N GLN A 44 20.71 8.94 18.50
CA GLN A 44 20.93 9.82 19.65
C GLN A 44 19.75 9.81 20.62
N CYS A 45 18.52 9.76 20.10
CA CYS A 45 17.31 9.67 20.90
C CYS A 45 16.78 8.24 21.03
N PHE A 46 16.92 7.41 19.98
CA PHE A 46 16.45 6.03 19.98
C PHE A 46 17.61 5.05 20.13
N GLN A 47 18.06 4.87 21.37
CA GLN A 47 18.98 3.80 21.71
C GLN A 47 18.27 2.45 21.68
N ARG A 48 19.00 1.39 21.30
CA ARG A 48 18.46 0.02 21.18
C ARG A 48 17.65 -0.43 22.40
N HIS A 49 18.16 -0.22 23.60
CA HIS A 49 17.47 -0.63 24.83
C HIS A 49 16.12 0.10 24.98
N ASN A 50 16.08 1.40 24.69
CA ASN A 50 14.85 2.20 24.72
C ASN A 50 13.85 1.74 23.65
N ILE A 51 14.31 1.36 22.45
CA ILE A 51 13.42 0.83 21.40
C ILE A 51 12.70 -0.43 21.88
N ILE A 52 13.43 -1.35 22.51
CA ILE A 52 12.91 -2.64 22.97
C ILE A 52 11.94 -2.46 24.16
N HIS A 53 12.23 -1.54 25.07
CA HIS A 53 11.45 -1.39 26.31
C HIS A 53 10.32 -0.36 26.21
N ASN A 54 10.51 0.73 25.47
CA ASN A 54 9.59 1.87 25.45
C ASN A 54 8.84 2.05 24.13
N HIS A 55 9.38 1.56 23.01
CA HIS A 55 8.80 1.74 21.67
C HIS A 55 8.33 0.43 21.04
N SER A 56 8.05 -0.56 21.89
CA SER A 56 7.62 -1.91 21.51
C SER A 56 6.39 -2.34 22.29
N PRO A 57 5.18 -1.87 21.89
CA PRO A 57 3.95 -2.18 22.61
C PRO A 57 3.76 -3.68 22.82
N GLY A 58 3.33 -4.09 24.02
CA GLY A 58 3.22 -5.47 24.44
C GLY A 58 2.33 -6.31 23.51
N TRP A 59 1.22 -5.75 23.03
CA TRP A 59 0.36 -6.46 22.08
C TRP A 59 1.05 -6.72 20.72
N VAL A 60 1.96 -5.83 20.28
CA VAL A 60 2.75 -6.02 19.05
C VAL A 60 3.76 -7.14 19.29
N LYS A 61 4.46 -7.13 20.43
CA LYS A 61 5.41 -8.17 20.81
C LYS A 61 4.78 -9.54 20.99
N LEU A 62 3.52 -9.60 21.42
CA LEU A 62 2.75 -10.83 21.43
C LEU A 62 2.57 -11.40 20.00
N LEU A 63 2.20 -10.56 19.03
CA LEU A 63 1.96 -11.00 17.65
C LEU A 63 3.26 -11.30 16.89
N LEU A 64 4.29 -10.47 17.09
CA LEU A 64 5.57 -10.51 16.37
C LEU A 64 6.73 -10.24 17.36
N PRO A 65 7.19 -11.25 18.12
CA PRO A 65 8.15 -11.07 19.21
C PRO A 65 9.48 -10.40 18.80
N ASN A 66 9.99 -10.76 17.62
CA ASN A 66 11.28 -10.28 17.11
C ASN A 66 11.18 -8.99 16.28
N ALA A 67 9.97 -8.43 16.11
CA ALA A 67 9.82 -7.17 15.39
C ALA A 67 10.53 -6.03 16.15
N ALA A 68 11.19 -5.13 15.43
CA ALA A 68 11.88 -3.98 15.99
C ALA A 68 11.42 -2.65 15.35
N ALA A 69 11.09 -2.67 14.06
CA ALA A 69 10.65 -1.49 13.33
C ALA A 69 9.85 -1.88 12.08
N MET A 70 9.21 -0.89 11.47
CA MET A 70 8.50 -0.96 10.20
C MET A 70 9.23 -0.12 9.16
N ILE A 71 9.13 -0.55 7.91
CA ILE A 71 9.66 0.16 6.74
C ILE A 71 8.58 0.31 5.69
N ASP A 72 8.57 1.46 5.06
CA ASP A 72 7.69 1.79 3.95
C ASP A 72 8.24 3.03 3.25
N SER A 73 7.90 3.20 1.96
CA SER A 73 8.27 4.38 1.20
C SER A 73 7.05 5.27 0.93
N THR A 74 7.29 6.58 0.83
CA THR A 74 6.28 7.52 0.35
C THR A 74 6.80 8.34 -0.81
N TYR A 75 5.88 8.75 -1.65
CA TYR A 75 6.14 9.63 -2.77
C TYR A 75 5.95 11.09 -2.38
N ILE A 76 6.83 11.95 -2.89
CA ILE A 76 6.70 13.41 -2.89
C ILE A 76 6.58 13.86 -4.35
N TYR A 77 5.46 14.47 -4.69
CA TYR A 77 5.21 14.97 -6.05
C TYR A 77 6.12 16.17 -6.33
N ILE A 78 6.74 16.20 -7.50
CA ILE A 78 7.62 17.29 -7.92
C ILE A 78 7.20 17.82 -9.28
N GLN A 79 7.50 19.09 -9.55
CA GLN A 79 7.28 19.66 -10.87
C GLN A 79 8.09 18.92 -11.93
N LYS A 80 7.47 18.73 -13.10
CA LYS A 80 8.12 18.20 -14.29
C LYS A 80 9.36 19.02 -14.64
N SER A 81 10.52 18.36 -14.60
CA SER A 81 11.80 18.95 -14.95
C SER A 81 11.92 19.19 -16.46
N TRP A 82 12.47 20.34 -16.86
CA TRP A 82 12.86 20.62 -18.25
C TRP A 82 14.14 19.87 -18.66
N ASN A 83 14.93 19.39 -17.71
CA ASN A 83 15.97 18.42 -17.98
C ASN A 83 15.32 17.04 -18.18
N PHE A 84 15.30 16.56 -19.43
CA PHE A 84 14.65 15.31 -19.80
C PHE A 84 15.25 14.07 -19.12
N ASN A 85 16.53 14.11 -18.74
CA ASN A 85 17.12 13.00 -17.98
C ASN A 85 16.50 12.93 -16.58
N ASN A 86 16.47 14.05 -15.86
CA ASN A 86 15.85 14.12 -14.53
C ASN A 86 14.34 13.88 -14.60
N GLN A 87 13.68 14.32 -15.67
CA GLN A 87 12.27 14.04 -15.90
C GLN A 87 12.01 12.54 -16.03
N ARG A 88 12.79 11.81 -16.84
CA ARG A 88 12.64 10.36 -16.99
C ARG A 88 12.90 9.62 -15.68
N LYS A 89 13.96 9.99 -14.95
CA LYS A 89 14.31 9.35 -13.67
C LYS A 89 13.31 9.62 -12.56
N SER A 90 12.65 10.78 -12.56
CA SER A 90 11.60 11.11 -11.58
C SER A 90 10.20 10.65 -11.98
N TYR A 91 10.00 10.16 -13.21
CA TYR A 91 8.68 9.70 -13.64
C TYR A 91 8.39 8.30 -13.11
N CYS A 92 7.30 8.18 -12.35
CA CYS A 92 6.81 6.91 -11.83
C CYS A 92 5.64 6.42 -12.67
N GLN A 93 5.80 5.25 -13.29
CA GLN A 93 4.75 4.64 -14.11
C GLN A 93 3.49 4.32 -13.28
N HIS A 94 3.65 3.82 -12.05
CA HIS A 94 2.52 3.49 -11.15
C HIS A 94 1.62 4.69 -10.85
N LYS A 95 2.20 5.88 -10.71
CA LYS A 95 1.48 7.13 -10.40
C LYS A 95 1.23 8.00 -11.62
N ALA A 96 1.77 7.63 -12.78
CA ALA A 96 1.76 8.40 -14.02
C ALA A 96 2.19 9.87 -13.85
N ASP A 97 3.17 10.14 -12.97
CA ASP A 97 3.58 11.50 -12.62
C ASP A 97 5.07 11.59 -12.22
N ASN A 98 5.59 12.81 -12.13
CA ASN A 98 6.95 13.13 -11.66
C ASN A 98 6.98 13.26 -10.13
N LEU A 99 7.78 12.42 -9.48
CA LEU A 99 7.86 12.33 -8.03
C LEU A 99 9.23 11.78 -7.58
N VAL A 100 9.57 11.96 -6.31
CA VAL A 100 10.73 11.34 -5.65
C VAL A 100 10.24 10.45 -4.50
N LYS A 101 11.03 9.42 -4.17
CA LYS A 101 10.72 8.48 -3.08
C LYS A 101 11.51 8.82 -1.82
N MET A 102 10.84 8.68 -0.68
CA MET A 102 11.43 8.76 0.66
C MET A 102 11.20 7.42 1.35
N MET A 103 12.27 6.73 1.73
CA MET A 103 12.20 5.48 2.50
C MET A 103 12.23 5.83 3.98
N ALA A 104 11.29 5.35 4.80
CA ALA A 104 11.27 5.63 6.22
C ALA A 104 11.39 4.37 7.06
N VAL A 105 11.97 4.54 8.26
CA VAL A 105 11.99 3.54 9.32
C VAL A 105 11.19 4.10 10.49
N MET A 106 10.20 3.34 10.96
CA MET A 106 9.33 3.71 12.07
C MET A 106 9.37 2.64 13.16
N LEU A 107 9.41 3.04 14.42
CA LEU A 107 9.31 2.14 15.57
C LEU A 107 7.88 1.62 15.74
N LEU A 108 7.70 0.57 16.54
CA LEU A 108 6.43 -0.18 16.58
C LEU A 108 5.27 0.58 17.26
N ASP A 109 5.58 1.62 18.02
CA ASP A 109 4.63 2.56 18.61
C ASP A 109 4.19 3.69 17.65
N GLY A 110 4.87 3.82 16.50
CA GLY A 110 4.60 4.84 15.51
C GLY A 110 5.56 6.03 15.49
N LYS A 111 6.62 6.05 16.30
CA LYS A 111 7.64 7.10 16.24
C LYS A 111 8.61 6.87 15.06
N TRP A 112 9.01 7.93 14.38
CA TRP A 112 9.96 7.84 13.27
C TRP A 112 11.38 7.62 13.80
N PHE A 113 12.04 6.53 13.38
CA PHE A 113 13.46 6.37 13.67
C PHE A 113 14.28 7.31 12.77
N ASP A 114 14.10 7.22 11.45
CA ASP A 114 14.68 8.17 10.47
C ASP A 114 13.96 8.04 9.10
N VAL A 115 14.29 8.94 8.17
CA VAL A 115 13.84 8.93 6.78
C VAL A 115 15.00 9.21 5.81
N TYR A 116 15.09 8.39 4.78
CA TYR A 116 16.19 8.29 3.82
C TYR A 116 15.73 8.71 2.42
N GLY A 117 16.58 9.43 1.70
CA GLY A 117 16.31 9.94 0.35
C GLY A 117 16.54 11.45 0.24
N PRO A 118 16.06 12.09 -0.84
CA PRO A 118 15.17 11.54 -1.86
C PRO A 118 15.87 10.60 -2.84
N TYR A 119 15.15 9.54 -3.23
CA TYR A 119 15.51 8.66 -4.35
C TYR A 119 14.71 9.05 -5.60
N TYR A 120 15.25 8.73 -6.77
CA TYR A 120 14.47 8.75 -8.01
C TYR A 120 13.33 7.72 -7.94
N SER A 121 12.39 7.81 -8.86
CA SER A 121 11.18 6.99 -8.84
C SER A 121 10.97 6.20 -10.13
N ASP A 122 12.04 6.08 -10.91
CA ASP A 122 12.11 5.15 -12.01
C ASP A 122 12.09 3.70 -11.49
N GLY A 123 11.93 2.75 -12.41
CA GLY A 123 11.85 1.33 -12.07
C GLY A 123 13.11 0.77 -11.40
N HIS A 124 14.24 1.48 -11.43
CA HIS A 124 15.48 1.07 -10.76
C HIS A 124 15.43 1.34 -9.26
N ASN A 125 14.70 2.33 -8.79
CA ASN A 125 14.65 2.71 -7.38
C ASN A 125 13.37 2.16 -6.71
N ASN A 126 13.18 0.85 -6.76
CA ASN A 126 12.09 0.21 -6.03
C ASN A 126 12.41 0.03 -4.54
N ASP A 127 11.38 -0.32 -3.76
CA ASP A 127 11.50 -0.45 -2.30
C ASP A 127 12.53 -1.51 -1.91
N GLU A 128 12.56 -2.62 -2.67
CA GLU A 128 13.54 -3.69 -2.53
C GLU A 128 14.98 -3.19 -2.67
N LEU A 129 15.30 -2.49 -3.78
CA LEU A 129 16.66 -2.05 -4.05
C LEU A 129 17.10 -0.93 -3.10
N ILE A 130 16.20 0.00 -2.78
CA ILE A 130 16.50 1.06 -1.80
C ILE A 130 16.84 0.43 -0.45
N TRP A 131 16.04 -0.53 0.02
CA TRP A 131 16.30 -1.19 1.30
C TRP A 131 17.57 -2.04 1.29
N ASN A 132 17.83 -2.79 0.22
CA ASN A 132 19.08 -3.53 0.05
C ASN A 132 20.29 -2.59 0.11
N THR A 133 20.21 -1.42 -0.53
CA THR A 133 21.25 -0.39 -0.49
C THR A 133 21.47 0.16 0.92
N LEU A 134 20.40 0.41 1.67
CA LEU A 134 20.49 0.88 3.05
C LEU A 134 21.05 -0.18 4.01
N SER A 135 20.81 -1.46 3.73
CA SER A 135 21.13 -2.58 4.62
C SER A 135 22.44 -3.31 4.29
N ASP A 136 22.96 -3.21 3.07
CA ASP A 136 24.24 -3.84 2.68
C ASP A 136 25.41 -3.10 3.30
N ASP A 137 26.25 -3.78 4.09
CA ASP A 137 27.45 -3.25 4.77
C ASP A 137 28.50 -2.70 3.78
N ASN A 138 28.55 -3.22 2.55
CA ASN A 138 29.62 -2.97 1.58
C ASN A 138 29.31 -1.87 0.56
N VAL A 139 28.10 -1.29 0.60
CA VAL A 139 27.77 -0.20 -0.32
C VAL A 139 28.39 1.10 0.20
N GLU A 140 29.37 1.59 -0.55
CA GLU A 140 29.95 2.91 -0.33
C GLU A 140 29.06 3.98 -1.01
N ILE A 141 28.38 4.77 -0.17
CA ILE A 141 27.56 5.91 -0.63
C ILE A 141 28.48 7.15 -0.66
N TYR A 142 29.33 7.22 -1.69
CA TYR A 142 30.40 8.22 -1.76
C TYR A 142 29.90 9.67 -1.88
N ASP A 143 28.73 9.88 -2.50
CA ASP A 143 28.31 11.23 -2.91
C ASP A 143 27.38 11.94 -1.92
N ASN A 144 26.95 11.29 -0.84
CA ASN A 144 26.04 11.88 0.16
C ASN A 144 26.44 11.53 1.60
N LYS A 145 27.27 12.40 2.20
CA LYS A 145 27.78 12.25 3.57
C LYS A 145 26.68 12.13 4.62
N ASP A 146 25.58 12.86 4.45
CA ASP A 146 24.46 12.83 5.40
C ASP A 146 23.75 11.48 5.35
N LEU A 147 23.53 10.93 4.14
CA LEU A 147 22.94 9.61 3.97
C LEU A 147 23.84 8.50 4.53
N PHE A 148 25.16 8.62 4.32
CA PHE A 148 26.12 7.70 4.92
C PHE A 148 26.06 7.72 6.46
N ALA A 149 26.05 8.90 7.07
CA ALA A 149 25.95 9.03 8.53
C ALA A 149 24.63 8.47 9.08
N GLN A 150 23.50 8.70 8.39
CA GLN A 150 22.19 8.14 8.76
C GLN A 150 22.17 6.61 8.66
N ARG A 151 22.77 6.06 7.61
CA ARG A 151 22.91 4.60 7.44
C ARG A 151 23.74 4.00 8.58
N GLN A 152 24.85 4.62 8.96
CA GLN A 152 25.67 4.14 10.08
C GLN A 152 24.89 4.13 11.40
N GLN A 153 24.02 5.11 11.65
CA GLN A 153 23.14 5.10 12.82
C GLN A 153 22.15 3.93 12.80
N LEU A 154 21.56 3.61 11.65
CA LEU A 154 20.68 2.45 11.48
C LEU A 154 21.43 1.15 11.81
N HIS A 155 22.63 0.98 11.24
CA HIS A 155 23.49 -0.20 11.39
C HIS A 155 24.01 -0.42 12.80
N THR A 156 24.28 0.66 13.52
CA THR A 156 24.76 0.59 14.92
C THR A 156 23.63 0.37 15.92
N THR A 157 22.40 0.74 15.57
CA THR A 157 21.24 0.61 16.46
C THR A 157 20.59 -0.78 16.36
N PHE A 158 20.44 -1.30 15.13
CA PHE A 158 19.77 -2.56 14.87
C PHE A 158 20.77 -3.68 14.56
N THR A 159 20.51 -4.86 15.12
CA THR A 159 21.31 -6.07 14.98
C THR A 159 20.65 -7.05 14.02
N LYS A 160 21.41 -8.02 13.48
CA LYS A 160 20.90 -9.06 12.58
C LYS A 160 19.71 -9.88 13.12
N ASN A 161 19.50 -9.89 14.43
CA ASN A 161 18.40 -10.62 15.08
C ASN A 161 17.09 -9.83 15.08
N ASP A 162 17.14 -8.52 14.79
CA ASP A 162 15.95 -7.71 14.68
C ASP A 162 15.22 -7.99 13.38
N MET A 163 13.89 -7.89 13.46
CA MET A 163 13.03 -8.05 12.30
C MET A 163 12.34 -6.74 11.96
N PHE A 164 12.46 -6.36 10.69
CA PHE A 164 11.72 -5.24 10.14
C PHE A 164 10.42 -5.73 9.51
N ILE A 165 9.39 -4.90 9.55
CA ILE A 165 8.09 -5.18 8.96
C ILE A 165 7.93 -4.31 7.72
N GLY A 166 7.80 -4.94 6.55
CA GLY A 166 7.58 -4.27 5.28
C GLY A 166 6.26 -4.67 4.63
N ASP A 167 5.92 -4.00 3.55
CA ASP A 167 4.90 -4.49 2.63
C ASP A 167 5.46 -5.58 1.69
N ARG A 168 4.70 -6.00 0.68
CA ARG A 168 5.14 -7.06 -0.25
C ARG A 168 6.28 -6.62 -1.18
N GLY A 169 6.45 -5.31 -1.42
CA GLY A 169 7.55 -4.76 -2.23
C GLY A 169 8.93 -5.11 -1.66
N PHE A 170 9.02 -5.42 -0.37
CA PHE A 170 10.26 -5.83 0.30
C PHE A 170 10.48 -7.35 0.34
N SER A 171 9.58 -8.16 -0.22
CA SER A 171 9.59 -9.63 -0.05
C SER A 171 10.84 -10.32 -0.60
N ARG A 172 11.55 -9.69 -1.54
CA ARG A 172 12.78 -10.21 -2.17
C ARG A 172 14.07 -9.56 -1.64
N CYS A 173 13.97 -8.67 -0.65
CA CYS A 173 15.13 -8.05 -0.03
C CYS A 173 16.09 -9.10 0.53
N LYS A 174 17.39 -8.87 0.33
CA LYS A 174 18.49 -9.73 0.80
C LYS A 174 19.38 -9.04 1.83
N GLY A 175 18.82 -8.00 2.46
CA GLY A 175 19.52 -7.14 3.40
C GLY A 175 20.02 -7.85 4.66
N LYS A 176 20.82 -7.11 5.43
CA LYS A 176 21.40 -7.52 6.72
C LYS A 176 20.38 -7.96 7.77
N TRP A 177 19.16 -7.42 7.71
CA TRP A 177 18.10 -7.68 8.68
C TRP A 177 17.00 -8.54 8.08
N ASN A 178 16.38 -9.36 8.93
CA ASN A 178 15.24 -10.16 8.52
C ASN A 178 14.01 -9.28 8.30
N LEU A 179 13.15 -9.70 7.38
CA LEU A 179 11.93 -8.98 7.03
C LEU A 179 10.69 -9.85 7.19
N TYR A 180 9.67 -9.28 7.83
CA TYR A 180 8.30 -9.78 7.80
C TYR A 180 7.51 -9.02 6.76
N THR A 181 7.08 -9.72 5.71
CA THR A 181 6.22 -9.16 4.66
C THR A 181 4.97 -10.04 4.48
N PRO A 182 3.83 -9.46 4.04
CA PRO A 182 2.64 -10.25 3.75
C PRO A 182 2.90 -11.33 2.68
N ASP A 183 2.30 -12.50 2.84
CA ASP A 183 2.39 -13.56 1.83
C ASP A 183 1.69 -13.19 0.52
N SER A 184 2.20 -13.78 -0.56
CA SER A 184 1.59 -13.77 -1.89
C SER A 184 0.88 -15.09 -2.17
N ILE A 185 -0.17 -15.04 -2.99
CA ILE A 185 -0.84 -16.24 -3.48
C ILE A 185 0.12 -16.94 -4.46
N CYS A 186 0.28 -18.26 -4.32
CA CYS A 186 1.11 -19.02 -5.25
C CYS A 186 0.44 -19.09 -6.63
N LYS A 187 1.25 -19.21 -7.70
CA LYS A 187 0.72 -19.35 -9.06
C LYS A 187 -0.23 -20.56 -9.15
N GLY A 188 -1.44 -20.33 -9.67
CA GLY A 188 -2.47 -21.36 -9.81
C GLY A 188 -3.40 -21.50 -8.61
N GLU A 189 -3.12 -20.84 -7.49
CA GLU A 189 -4.02 -20.79 -6.33
C GLU A 189 -4.96 -19.58 -6.41
N ALA A 190 -6.14 -19.70 -5.79
CA ALA A 190 -7.11 -18.60 -5.71
C ALA A 190 -7.01 -17.80 -4.40
N GLN A 191 -6.42 -18.39 -3.35
CA GLN A 191 -6.39 -17.85 -1.98
C GLN A 191 -5.13 -18.29 -1.23
N LEU A 192 -4.80 -17.57 -0.17
CA LEU A 192 -3.77 -17.98 0.79
C LEU A 192 -4.30 -19.12 1.68
N THR A 193 -3.43 -20.06 2.06
CA THR A 193 -3.74 -21.04 3.12
C THR A 193 -4.09 -20.35 4.44
N THR A 194 -4.80 -21.05 5.34
CA THR A 194 -5.19 -20.53 6.66
C THR A 194 -3.99 -19.93 7.41
N THR A 195 -2.88 -20.68 7.48
CA THR A 195 -1.64 -20.26 8.16
C THR A 195 -1.04 -18.99 7.54
N LYS A 196 -0.89 -18.94 6.21
CA LYS A 196 -0.34 -17.76 5.52
C LYS A 196 -1.25 -16.54 5.66
N ALA A 197 -2.56 -16.74 5.54
CA ALA A 197 -3.55 -15.67 5.72
C ALA A 197 -3.54 -15.09 7.15
N ASN A 198 -3.38 -15.96 8.16
CA ASN A 198 -3.24 -15.59 9.56
C ASN A 198 -1.94 -14.80 9.82
N GLN A 199 -0.80 -15.31 9.34
CA GLN A 199 0.50 -14.63 9.46
C GLN A 199 0.49 -13.26 8.78
N THR A 200 0.00 -13.20 7.54
CA THR A 200 -0.21 -11.95 6.79
C THR A 200 -1.04 -10.94 7.58
N ARG A 201 -2.04 -11.39 8.35
CA ARG A 201 -2.86 -10.49 9.17
C ARG A 201 -2.09 -9.91 10.36
N CYS A 202 -1.25 -10.69 11.03
CA CYS A 202 -0.37 -10.17 12.08
C CYS A 202 0.53 -9.05 11.54
N ILE A 203 1.18 -9.31 10.40
CA ILE A 203 2.08 -8.36 9.73
C ILE A 203 1.34 -7.07 9.34
N THR A 204 0.23 -7.20 8.61
CA THR A 204 -0.56 -6.03 8.17
C THR A 204 -1.18 -5.24 9.31
N ARG A 205 -1.52 -5.89 10.44
CA ARG A 205 -2.06 -5.20 11.62
C ARG A 205 -1.01 -4.27 12.24
N VAL A 206 0.24 -4.73 12.34
CA VAL A 206 1.33 -3.92 12.90
C VAL A 206 1.76 -2.86 11.89
N ARG A 207 1.96 -3.21 10.61
CA ARG A 207 2.35 -2.30 9.52
C ARG A 207 1.40 -1.09 9.35
N ASN A 208 0.13 -1.19 9.73
CA ASN A 208 -0.82 -0.07 9.66
C ASN A 208 -0.30 1.20 10.37
N ALA A 209 0.56 1.09 11.39
CA ALA A 209 1.13 2.24 12.05
C ALA A 209 1.94 3.14 11.10
N ILE A 210 2.80 2.59 10.24
CA ILE A 210 3.57 3.39 9.29
C ILE A 210 2.69 4.02 8.19
N GLU A 211 1.64 3.33 7.76
CA GLU A 211 0.64 3.90 6.84
C GLU A 211 -0.08 5.12 7.46
N ARG A 212 -0.46 5.01 8.74
CA ARG A 212 -1.09 6.11 9.51
C ARG A 212 -0.10 7.26 9.74
N GLY A 213 1.16 6.96 10.02
CA GLY A 213 2.21 7.97 10.16
C GLY A 213 2.40 8.76 8.88
N PHE A 214 2.52 8.10 7.74
CA PHE A 214 2.56 8.81 6.45
C PHE A 214 1.26 9.57 6.17
N GLY A 215 0.10 9.04 6.56
CA GLY A 215 -1.17 9.76 6.48
C GLY A 215 -1.19 11.06 7.30
N ARG A 216 -0.53 11.06 8.46
CA ARG A 216 -0.33 12.24 9.31
C ARG A 216 0.65 13.23 8.68
N LEU A 217 1.78 12.75 8.12
CA LEU A 217 2.74 13.61 7.40
C LEU A 217 2.12 14.25 6.14
N LYS A 218 1.22 13.55 5.44
CA LYS A 218 0.49 14.08 4.28
C LYS A 218 -0.52 15.17 4.64
N GLN A 219 -0.77 15.47 5.91
CA GLN A 219 -1.52 16.68 6.29
C GLN A 219 -0.68 17.95 6.14
N TRP A 220 0.65 17.84 6.02
CA TRP A 220 1.54 18.96 5.79
C TRP A 220 1.57 19.32 4.30
N LYS A 221 1.32 20.60 4.01
CA LYS A 221 1.23 21.13 2.63
C LYS A 221 2.43 20.84 1.75
N PHE A 222 3.63 20.82 2.33
CA PHE A 222 4.84 20.51 1.57
C PHE A 222 4.81 19.09 0.99
N VAL A 223 4.19 18.15 1.71
CA VAL A 223 4.09 16.72 1.34
C VAL A 223 2.89 16.47 0.41
N ASP A 224 1.77 17.17 0.66
CA ASP A 224 0.51 17.00 -0.08
C ASP A 224 0.48 17.72 -1.45
N CYS A 225 1.37 18.68 -1.67
CA CYS A 225 1.41 19.47 -2.91
C CYS A 225 2.54 19.05 -3.85
N VAL A 226 2.41 19.45 -5.12
CA VAL A 226 3.50 19.34 -6.10
C VAL A 226 4.61 20.34 -5.72
N VAL A 227 5.77 19.81 -5.32
CA VAL A 227 6.93 20.58 -4.90
C VAL A 227 7.66 21.15 -6.12
N ASN A 228 8.05 22.44 -6.05
CA ASN A 228 8.85 23.05 -7.11
C ASN A 228 10.21 22.34 -7.22
N THR A 229 10.69 22.11 -8.45
CA THR A 229 11.98 21.46 -8.73
C THR A 229 13.15 22.13 -7.98
N GLU A 230 13.08 23.44 -7.70
CA GLU A 230 14.08 24.18 -6.91
C GLU A 230 14.25 23.65 -5.47
N TYR A 231 13.22 23.04 -4.89
CA TYR A 231 13.27 22.50 -3.52
C TYR A 231 13.65 21.02 -3.47
N VAL A 232 13.80 20.33 -4.62
CA VAL A 232 14.21 18.92 -4.66
C VAL A 232 15.46 18.64 -3.81
N PRO A 233 16.52 19.49 -3.84
CA PRO A 233 17.71 19.26 -3.02
C PRO A 233 17.48 19.26 -1.51
N ILE A 234 16.40 19.88 -1.02
CA ILE A 234 16.10 19.99 0.42
C ILE A 234 14.94 19.10 0.87
N ILE A 235 14.27 18.35 -0.03
CA ILE A 235 13.13 17.49 0.32
C ILE A 235 13.49 16.53 1.46
N GLY A 236 14.65 15.88 1.38
CA GLY A 236 15.09 14.94 2.43
C GLY A 236 15.23 15.62 3.79
N THR A 237 15.87 16.78 3.85
CA THR A 237 16.01 17.57 5.08
C THR A 237 14.66 18.01 5.65
N VAL A 238 13.75 18.51 4.78
CA VAL A 238 12.40 18.91 5.20
C VAL A 238 11.62 17.73 5.76
N MET A 239 11.68 16.56 5.10
CA MET A 239 11.03 15.35 5.58
C MET A 239 11.54 14.93 6.96
N ARG A 240 12.85 14.94 7.18
CA ARG A 240 13.44 14.65 8.50
C ARG A 240 12.97 15.64 9.57
N ILE A 241 12.87 16.93 9.24
CA ILE A 241 12.32 17.95 10.14
C ILE A 241 10.86 17.65 10.47
N LEU A 242 10.02 17.31 9.49
CA LEU A 242 8.62 16.99 9.72
C LEU A 242 8.46 15.74 10.59
N CYS A 243 9.26 14.70 10.37
CA CYS A 243 9.30 13.51 11.23
C CYS A 243 9.74 13.86 12.67
N ALA A 244 10.72 14.74 12.84
CA ALA A 244 11.16 15.21 14.15
C ALA A 244 10.06 16.00 14.88
N VAL A 245 9.33 16.86 14.16
CA VAL A 245 8.16 17.58 14.69
C VAL A 245 7.06 16.59 15.09
N ASP A 246 6.81 15.57 14.28
CA ASP A 246 5.83 14.53 14.60
C ASP A 246 6.21 13.79 15.90
N ASN A 247 7.46 13.36 16.01
CA ASN A 247 7.96 12.69 17.21
C ASN A 247 7.88 13.56 18.46
N ALA A 248 8.18 14.85 18.35
CA ALA A 248 8.25 15.78 19.46
C ALA A 248 6.88 16.17 20.03
N TYR A 249 5.87 16.31 19.17
CA TYR A 249 4.61 16.97 19.55
C TYR A 249 3.36 16.13 19.36
N PHE A 250 3.43 15.01 18.64
CA PHE A 250 2.27 14.14 18.45
C PHE A 250 2.41 12.87 19.28
N SER A 251 1.27 12.39 19.78
CA SER A 251 1.18 11.11 20.47
C SER A 251 1.56 9.95 19.55
N GLU A 252 1.97 8.87 20.20
CA GLU A 252 2.17 7.56 19.59
C GLU A 252 0.95 7.15 18.75
N LEU A 253 1.19 6.42 17.68
CA LEU A 253 0.11 5.90 16.83
C LEU A 253 -0.42 4.58 17.37
N VAL A 254 0.41 3.88 18.14
CA VAL A 254 0.14 2.58 18.72
C VAL A 254 0.56 2.59 20.18
N GLU A 255 -0.40 2.28 21.04
CA GLU A 255 -0.21 2.17 22.48
C GLU A 255 -0.78 0.83 22.96
N ASP A 256 -0.35 0.40 24.14
CA ASP A 256 -0.99 -0.72 24.83
C ASP A 256 -2.34 -0.28 25.41
N SER A 257 -3.33 -1.16 25.24
CA SER A 257 -4.63 -1.07 25.90
C SER A 257 -5.11 -2.47 26.20
N ASP A 258 -5.98 -2.61 27.21
CA ASP A 258 -6.57 -3.91 27.56
C ASP A 258 -7.29 -4.55 26.37
N ASP A 259 -7.96 -3.74 25.55
CA ASP A 259 -8.61 -4.19 24.32
C ASP A 259 -7.59 -4.65 23.27
N ALA A 260 -6.51 -3.90 23.04
CA ALA A 260 -5.48 -4.29 22.08
C ALA A 260 -4.81 -5.61 22.48
N LEU A 261 -4.51 -5.78 23.77
CA LEU A 261 -3.89 -6.96 24.33
C LEU A 261 -4.82 -8.18 24.28
N THR A 262 -6.09 -8.00 24.65
CA THR A 262 -7.13 -9.04 24.55
C THR A 262 -7.32 -9.49 23.11
N ASN A 263 -7.40 -8.54 22.18
CA ASN A 263 -7.49 -8.83 20.74
C ASN A 263 -6.24 -9.52 20.20
N ALA A 264 -5.05 -9.20 20.71
CA ALA A 264 -3.81 -9.88 20.33
C ALA A 264 -3.77 -11.32 20.84
N LYS A 265 -4.17 -11.57 22.10
CA LYS A 265 -4.29 -12.91 22.68
C LYS A 265 -5.27 -13.78 21.90
N ALA A 266 -6.45 -13.24 21.56
CA ALA A 266 -7.44 -13.92 20.73
C ALA A 266 -6.93 -14.18 19.30
N THR A 267 -6.10 -13.29 18.75
CA THR A 267 -5.45 -13.53 17.46
C THR A 267 -4.50 -14.72 17.55
N ILE A 268 -3.68 -14.80 18.61
CA ILE A 268 -2.70 -15.88 18.83
C ILE A 268 -3.40 -17.23 19.02
N SER A 269 -4.46 -17.30 19.82
CA SER A 269 -5.22 -18.53 20.01
C SER A 269 -5.78 -19.08 18.70
N ASN A 270 -6.02 -18.21 17.72
CA ASN A 270 -6.60 -18.59 16.44
C ASN A 270 -5.57 -18.86 15.34
N LEU A 271 -4.27 -18.54 15.55
CA LEU A 271 -3.26 -18.64 14.49
C LEU A 271 -3.12 -20.05 13.91
N GLN A 272 -3.30 -21.06 14.75
CA GLN A 272 -3.16 -22.48 14.40
C GLN A 272 -4.49 -23.18 14.12
N LEU A 273 -5.61 -22.45 14.22
CA LEU A 273 -6.93 -23.03 13.94
C LEU A 273 -7.15 -23.10 12.43
N GLU A 274 -7.50 -24.29 11.95
CA GLU A 274 -8.01 -24.46 10.60
C GLU A 274 -9.41 -23.88 10.45
N ASN A 275 -9.74 -23.44 9.25
CA ASN A 275 -11.06 -22.90 8.97
C ASN A 275 -12.08 -24.02 8.76
N GLU A 276 -12.81 -24.40 9.82
CA GLU A 276 -13.79 -25.48 9.75
C GLU A 276 -14.92 -25.27 8.72
N VAL A 277 -15.22 -24.01 8.38
CA VAL A 277 -16.32 -23.62 7.49
C VAL A 277 -15.97 -23.87 6.03
N ILE A 278 -14.69 -24.03 5.68
CA ILE A 278 -14.26 -24.33 4.30
C ILE A 278 -14.90 -25.63 3.77
N SER A 279 -15.13 -26.61 4.65
CA SER A 279 -15.78 -27.88 4.29
C SER A 279 -17.17 -27.68 3.67
N LEU A 280 -17.83 -26.57 4.01
CA LEU A 280 -19.16 -26.22 3.48
C LEU A 280 -19.13 -25.62 2.08
N GLU A 281 -17.96 -25.21 1.59
CA GLU A 281 -17.80 -24.83 0.19
C GLU A 281 -17.86 -26.07 -0.71
N ALA A 282 -17.16 -27.14 -0.32
CA ALA A 282 -17.17 -28.40 -1.05
C ALA A 282 -18.55 -29.08 -1.04
N ASN A 283 -19.36 -28.82 0.01
CA ASN A 283 -20.70 -29.36 0.11
C ASN A 283 -21.72 -28.52 -0.68
N THR A 284 -22.08 -29.00 -1.87
CA THR A 284 -23.11 -28.38 -2.73
C THR A 284 -24.54 -28.76 -2.33
N SER A 285 -24.70 -29.84 -1.56
CA SER A 285 -26.00 -30.31 -1.06
C SER A 285 -26.44 -29.57 0.21
N GLY A 286 -27.67 -29.75 0.66
CA GLY A 286 -28.16 -29.18 1.94
C GLY A 286 -28.54 -27.69 1.94
N TRP A 287 -28.09 -26.90 0.95
CA TRP A 287 -28.44 -25.48 0.85
C TRP A 287 -29.86 -25.24 0.35
N LYS A 288 -30.65 -24.47 1.11
CA LYS A 288 -31.98 -23.99 0.72
C LYS A 288 -31.95 -22.48 0.63
N LYS A 289 -32.50 -21.89 -0.45
CA LYS A 289 -32.66 -20.44 -0.56
C LYS A 289 -33.56 -19.96 0.58
N ALA A 290 -33.07 -18.98 1.33
CA ALA A 290 -33.71 -18.53 2.56
C ALA A 290 -34.54 -17.27 2.32
N ASN A 291 -35.69 -17.19 2.96
CA ASN A 291 -36.43 -15.93 3.12
C ASN A 291 -36.07 -15.26 4.46
N THR A 292 -36.62 -14.07 4.72
CA THR A 292 -36.32 -13.33 5.96
C THR A 292 -36.71 -14.09 7.23
N SER A 293 -37.82 -14.84 7.22
CA SER A 293 -38.26 -15.64 8.37
C SER A 293 -37.34 -16.83 8.66
N ASP A 294 -36.84 -17.51 7.61
CA ASP A 294 -35.86 -18.59 7.73
C ASP A 294 -34.59 -18.06 8.41
N ILE A 295 -34.12 -16.88 8.01
CA ILE A 295 -32.92 -16.25 8.55
C ILE A 295 -33.13 -15.79 10.00
N SER A 296 -34.26 -15.13 10.28
CA SER A 296 -34.56 -14.59 11.61
C SER A 296 -34.58 -15.65 12.72
N SER A 297 -34.89 -16.90 12.38
CA SER A 297 -34.98 -17.99 13.36
C SER A 297 -33.62 -18.57 13.77
N ILE A 298 -32.58 -18.40 12.94
CA ILE A 298 -31.27 -19.05 13.17
C ILE A 298 -30.15 -18.08 13.55
N ILE A 299 -30.35 -16.78 13.36
CA ILE A 299 -29.32 -15.76 13.62
C ILE A 299 -29.46 -15.26 15.07
N PRO A 300 -28.37 -15.17 15.86
CA PRO A 300 -28.39 -14.59 17.20
C PRO A 300 -28.62 -13.08 17.18
N SER A 301 -29.06 -12.49 18.29
CA SER A 301 -29.21 -11.02 18.38
C SER A 301 -27.84 -10.40 18.69
N TYR A 302 -27.47 -9.34 17.98
CA TYR A 302 -26.22 -8.59 18.20
C TYR A 302 -26.31 -7.17 17.63
N ASN A 303 -25.38 -6.30 18.03
CA ASN A 303 -25.31 -4.89 17.65
C ASN A 303 -24.01 -4.55 16.87
N ASP A 304 -23.83 -3.27 16.53
CA ASP A 304 -22.65 -2.83 15.77
C ASP A 304 -21.34 -2.89 16.57
N GLU A 305 -21.40 -2.79 17.90
CA GLU A 305 -20.23 -2.98 18.77
C GLU A 305 -19.79 -4.46 18.79
N ASP A 306 -20.74 -5.40 18.78
CA ASP A 306 -20.41 -6.82 18.65
C ASP A 306 -19.70 -7.11 17.31
N ILE A 307 -20.19 -6.51 16.20
CA ILE A 307 -19.54 -6.63 14.89
C ILE A 307 -18.16 -5.97 14.92
N LYS A 308 -18.04 -4.77 15.51
CA LYS A 308 -16.77 -4.04 15.63
C LYS A 308 -15.72 -4.87 16.38
N LYS A 309 -16.12 -5.51 17.48
CA LYS A 309 -15.25 -6.36 18.30
C LYS A 309 -14.72 -7.57 17.52
N VAL A 310 -15.56 -8.20 16.72
CA VAL A 310 -15.18 -9.43 15.98
C VAL A 310 -14.46 -9.11 14.65
N CYS A 311 -14.94 -8.13 13.90
CA CYS A 311 -14.47 -7.85 12.54
C CYS A 311 -13.40 -6.75 12.46
N GLY A 312 -13.36 -5.87 13.47
CA GLY A 312 -12.52 -4.69 13.50
C GLY A 312 -13.12 -3.49 12.75
N GLU A 313 -12.71 -2.29 13.17
CA GLU A 313 -13.26 -1.01 12.68
C GLU A 313 -13.04 -0.76 11.18
N TYR A 314 -11.87 -1.14 10.66
CA TYR A 314 -11.56 -0.97 9.24
C TYR A 314 -12.51 -1.78 8.34
N SER A 315 -12.73 -3.05 8.67
CA SER A 315 -13.64 -3.93 7.93
C SER A 315 -15.08 -3.42 8.00
N LEU A 316 -15.51 -2.92 9.18
CA LEU A 316 -16.83 -2.33 9.38
C LEU A 316 -17.06 -1.11 8.49
N ARG A 317 -16.09 -0.18 8.42
CA ARG A 317 -16.18 1.02 7.59
C ARG A 317 -16.37 0.69 6.10
N ILE A 318 -15.64 -0.30 5.59
CA ILE A 318 -15.73 -0.72 4.18
C ILE A 318 -17.01 -1.53 3.91
N ALA A 319 -17.45 -2.34 4.86
CA ALA A 319 -18.61 -3.22 4.71
C ALA A 319 -19.89 -2.47 4.33
N HIS A 320 -20.08 -1.23 4.82
CA HIS A 320 -21.23 -0.41 4.45
C HIS A 320 -21.33 -0.13 2.95
N ALA A 321 -20.21 -0.01 2.24
CA ALA A 321 -20.22 0.21 0.79
C ALA A 321 -20.78 -1.00 0.04
N TYR A 322 -20.46 -2.22 0.50
CA TYR A 322 -20.99 -3.45 -0.09
C TYR A 322 -22.51 -3.61 0.09
N LEU A 323 -23.08 -3.03 1.16
CA LEU A 323 -24.53 -3.05 1.37
C LEU A 323 -25.29 -2.25 0.31
N GLY A 324 -24.65 -1.29 -0.37
CA GLY A 324 -25.24 -0.61 -1.52
C GLY A 324 -25.63 -1.55 -2.66
N HIS A 325 -24.95 -2.70 -2.78
CA HIS A 325 -25.19 -3.69 -3.85
C HIS A 325 -26.23 -4.76 -3.47
N ILE A 326 -26.75 -4.73 -2.24
CA ILE A 326 -27.53 -5.85 -1.70
C ILE A 326 -28.88 -6.04 -2.37
N GLN A 327 -29.56 -4.95 -2.72
CA GLN A 327 -30.99 -4.96 -3.07
C GLN A 327 -31.30 -5.63 -4.42
N GLN A 328 -30.30 -5.90 -5.26
CA GLN A 328 -30.53 -6.42 -6.63
C GLN A 328 -29.78 -7.72 -6.93
N GLN A 329 -28.85 -8.17 -6.08
CA GLN A 329 -27.86 -9.17 -6.51
C GLN A 329 -27.60 -10.29 -5.51
N TRP A 330 -27.71 -10.03 -4.22
CA TRP A 330 -27.30 -10.99 -3.20
C TRP A 330 -28.34 -12.11 -3.08
N LYS A 331 -27.85 -13.34 -2.92
CA LYS A 331 -28.70 -14.49 -2.63
C LYS A 331 -28.27 -15.10 -1.31
N THR A 332 -29.24 -15.30 -0.43
CA THR A 332 -29.01 -15.88 0.90
C THR A 332 -29.59 -17.29 0.98
N TYR A 333 -28.85 -18.17 1.64
CA TYR A 333 -29.18 -19.58 1.80
C TYR A 333 -28.95 -19.99 3.25
N ILE A 334 -29.72 -20.97 3.72
CA ILE A 334 -29.52 -21.68 4.99
C ILE A 334 -29.14 -23.13 4.71
N HIS A 335 -28.38 -23.73 5.61
CA HIS A 335 -28.04 -25.15 5.52
C HIS A 335 -29.03 -25.99 6.34
N ARG A 336 -29.45 -27.14 5.81
CA ARG A 336 -30.37 -28.06 6.53
C ARG A 336 -29.66 -28.80 7.68
N ASP A 337 -28.48 -29.33 7.41
CA ASP A 337 -27.77 -30.22 8.34
C ASP A 337 -26.82 -29.48 9.29
N PHE A 338 -26.48 -28.22 9.00
CA PHE A 338 -25.61 -27.39 9.83
C PHE A 338 -26.44 -26.24 10.38
N ALA A 339 -26.86 -26.38 11.64
CA ALA A 339 -27.62 -25.37 12.34
C ALA A 339 -26.90 -24.02 12.34
N SER A 340 -27.67 -22.94 12.41
CA SER A 340 -27.15 -21.57 12.55
C SER A 340 -26.13 -21.17 11.48
N THR A 341 -26.27 -21.70 10.27
CA THR A 341 -25.31 -21.48 9.18
C THR A 341 -25.98 -20.82 7.98
N ILE A 342 -25.41 -19.71 7.52
CA ILE A 342 -25.84 -19.00 6.32
C ILE A 342 -24.76 -18.99 5.24
N LYS A 343 -25.21 -18.92 3.98
CA LYS A 343 -24.38 -18.64 2.81
C LYS A 343 -24.94 -17.43 2.08
N VAL A 344 -24.09 -16.47 1.77
CA VAL A 344 -24.41 -15.25 1.01
C VAL A 344 -23.56 -15.24 -0.26
N THR A 345 -24.20 -15.24 -1.42
CA THR A 345 -23.52 -15.23 -2.72
C THR A 345 -23.71 -13.90 -3.46
N ASN A 346 -22.93 -13.70 -4.53
CA ASN A 346 -22.97 -12.52 -5.40
C ASN A 346 -22.56 -11.21 -4.72
N ILE A 347 -21.65 -11.27 -3.75
CA ILE A 347 -21.03 -10.07 -3.21
C ILE A 347 -20.03 -9.56 -4.24
N ILE A 348 -20.38 -8.49 -4.96
CA ILE A 348 -19.53 -7.92 -6.01
C ILE A 348 -18.29 -7.28 -5.42
N SER A 349 -17.11 -7.64 -5.93
CA SER A 349 -15.83 -7.02 -5.60
C SER A 349 -15.86 -5.52 -5.86
N ARG A 350 -15.21 -4.74 -5.00
CA ARG A 350 -15.01 -3.30 -5.21
C ARG A 350 -14.09 -2.99 -6.40
N TYR A 351 -13.29 -3.95 -6.84
CA TYR A 351 -12.32 -3.79 -7.92
C TYR A 351 -12.90 -4.25 -9.24
N LYS A 352 -12.71 -3.44 -10.28
CA LYS A 352 -13.03 -3.78 -11.66
C LYS A 352 -11.77 -4.33 -12.33
N THR A 353 -11.73 -5.64 -12.54
CA THR A 353 -10.64 -6.29 -13.29
C THR A 353 -11.04 -6.59 -14.73
N THR A 354 -12.33 -6.83 -14.98
CA THR A 354 -12.89 -7.02 -16.33
C THR A 354 -14.30 -6.41 -16.41
N ASP A 355 -14.94 -6.48 -17.58
CA ASP A 355 -16.35 -6.12 -17.75
C ASP A 355 -17.30 -6.95 -16.86
N ASN A 356 -16.88 -8.15 -16.41
CA ASN A 356 -17.63 -8.97 -15.47
C ASN A 356 -16.96 -8.93 -14.09
N PRO A 357 -17.54 -8.23 -13.10
CA PRO A 357 -16.87 -8.05 -11.83
C PRO A 357 -16.80 -9.37 -11.05
N LYS A 358 -15.66 -9.62 -10.39
CA LYS A 358 -15.46 -10.78 -9.53
C LYS A 358 -16.52 -10.79 -8.43
N LYS A 359 -17.11 -11.97 -8.19
CA LYS A 359 -18.14 -12.18 -7.16
C LYS A 359 -17.59 -13.06 -6.06
N HIS A 360 -17.86 -12.68 -4.83
CA HIS A 360 -17.49 -13.43 -3.65
C HIS A 360 -18.69 -14.14 -3.05
N THR A 361 -18.41 -15.31 -2.48
CA THR A 361 -19.34 -16.05 -1.64
C THR A 361 -18.80 -16.05 -0.22
N VAL A 362 -19.72 -15.93 0.73
CA VAL A 362 -19.45 -15.92 2.17
C VAL A 362 -20.28 -17.00 2.83
N TRP A 363 -19.66 -17.70 3.77
CA TRP A 363 -20.30 -18.64 4.68
C TRP A 363 -20.06 -18.18 6.11
N ILE A 364 -21.11 -18.19 6.93
CA ILE A 364 -21.04 -17.82 8.34
C ILE A 364 -21.81 -18.87 9.14
N ARG A 365 -21.14 -19.44 10.15
CA ARG A 365 -21.75 -20.24 11.20
C ARG A 365 -21.78 -19.42 12.46
N PHE A 366 -22.98 -19.19 12.99
CA PHE A 366 -23.20 -18.44 14.22
C PHE A 366 -23.09 -19.34 15.45
N GLY A 367 -22.54 -18.79 16.54
CA GLY A 367 -22.58 -19.40 17.86
C GLY A 367 -23.98 -19.30 18.49
N GLN A 368 -24.16 -19.96 19.65
CA GLN A 368 -25.47 -20.15 20.28
C GLN A 368 -26.15 -18.85 20.74
N ASN A 369 -25.42 -17.84 21.25
CA ASN A 369 -26.04 -16.68 21.89
C ASN A 369 -25.47 -15.30 21.53
N LYS A 370 -24.30 -15.20 20.85
CA LYS A 370 -23.66 -13.94 20.42
C LYS A 370 -22.83 -14.16 19.15
N LEU A 371 -22.19 -13.10 18.65
CA LEU A 371 -21.10 -13.22 17.66
C LEU A 371 -19.81 -13.81 18.25
N ASP A 372 -19.78 -14.09 19.56
CA ASP A 372 -18.68 -14.84 20.17
C ASP A 372 -18.63 -16.25 19.57
N GLY A 373 -17.50 -16.60 18.97
CA GLY A 373 -17.29 -17.91 18.34
C GLY A 373 -17.90 -18.06 16.95
N ILE A 374 -18.15 -16.97 16.20
CA ILE A 374 -18.48 -17.13 14.78
C ILE A 374 -17.33 -17.83 14.05
N ALA A 375 -17.69 -18.74 13.16
CA ALA A 375 -16.77 -19.28 12.17
C ALA A 375 -17.21 -18.77 10.80
N SER A 376 -16.26 -18.33 9.97
CA SER A 376 -16.60 -17.75 8.68
C SER A 376 -15.57 -18.09 7.62
N TYR A 377 -16.03 -18.16 6.38
CA TYR A 377 -15.21 -18.36 5.21
C TYR A 377 -15.69 -17.44 4.08
N CYS A 378 -14.74 -16.95 3.27
CA CYS A 378 -15.04 -16.15 2.09
C CYS A 378 -14.12 -16.57 0.94
N THR A 379 -14.58 -16.50 -0.31
CA THR A 379 -13.76 -16.80 -1.50
C THR A 379 -12.79 -15.68 -1.90
N CYS A 380 -12.57 -14.65 -1.07
CA CYS A 380 -11.59 -13.59 -1.34
C CYS A 380 -10.16 -14.03 -0.96
N LYS A 381 -9.12 -13.34 -1.45
CA LYS A 381 -7.69 -13.67 -1.24
C LYS A 381 -7.31 -14.13 0.18
N SER A 382 -7.82 -13.45 1.21
CA SER A 382 -7.55 -13.75 2.63
C SER A 382 -8.72 -14.39 3.37
N GLY A 383 -9.71 -14.93 2.67
CA GLY A 383 -10.97 -15.36 3.26
C GLY A 383 -10.94 -16.67 4.04
N LEU A 384 -9.82 -17.41 3.99
CA LEU A 384 -9.56 -18.57 4.85
C LEU A 384 -9.10 -18.22 6.27
N ARG A 385 -8.75 -16.96 6.52
CA ARG A 385 -8.23 -16.48 7.79
C ARG A 385 -9.17 -16.77 8.98
N THR A 386 -8.59 -17.20 10.10
CA THR A 386 -9.26 -17.42 11.39
C THR A 386 -8.82 -16.42 12.47
N ALA A 387 -7.70 -15.72 12.26
CA ALA A 387 -7.10 -14.78 13.22
C ALA A 387 -7.23 -13.30 12.80
N GLY A 388 -7.37 -12.39 13.78
CA GLY A 388 -7.28 -10.94 13.54
C GLY A 388 -8.46 -10.32 12.79
N GLY A 389 -9.66 -10.90 12.96
CA GLY A 389 -10.94 -10.45 12.40
C GLY A 389 -11.24 -11.00 11.01
N THR A 390 -12.35 -10.59 10.42
CA THR A 390 -12.85 -11.11 9.13
C THR A 390 -12.61 -10.12 7.98
N CYS A 391 -12.81 -10.55 6.73
CA CYS A 391 -12.80 -9.62 5.59
C CYS A 391 -14.04 -8.71 5.59
N SER A 392 -13.99 -7.63 4.81
CA SER A 392 -15.12 -6.70 4.65
C SER A 392 -16.37 -7.37 4.06
N HIS A 393 -16.22 -8.41 3.23
CA HIS A 393 -17.35 -9.18 2.69
C HIS A 393 -18.12 -9.93 3.78
N VAL A 394 -17.42 -10.63 4.68
CA VAL A 394 -18.04 -11.30 5.85
C VAL A 394 -18.70 -10.26 6.75
N THR A 395 -18.01 -9.14 7.00
CA THR A 395 -18.53 -8.06 7.83
C THR A 395 -19.82 -7.48 7.24
N ALA A 396 -19.89 -7.29 5.92
CA ALA A 396 -21.09 -6.81 5.25
C ALA A 396 -22.24 -7.82 5.34
N ALA A 397 -21.96 -9.13 5.21
CA ALA A 397 -22.94 -10.17 5.42
C ALA A 397 -23.48 -10.19 6.86
N LEU A 398 -22.63 -9.96 7.86
CA LEU A 398 -23.06 -9.81 9.27
C LEU A 398 -23.99 -8.61 9.45
N ILE A 399 -23.60 -7.42 8.98
CA ILE A 399 -24.44 -6.22 9.07
C ILE A 399 -25.79 -6.46 8.38
N ALA A 400 -25.79 -7.01 7.16
CA ALA A 400 -27.02 -7.34 6.44
C ALA A 400 -27.91 -8.28 7.25
N SER A 401 -27.31 -9.28 7.88
CA SER A 401 -28.05 -10.29 8.62
C SER A 401 -28.65 -9.80 9.94
N LYS A 402 -28.07 -8.76 10.56
CA LYS A 402 -28.71 -7.98 11.64
C LYS A 402 -30.06 -7.39 11.20
N TYR A 403 -30.10 -6.79 10.01
CA TYR A 403 -31.34 -6.22 9.47
C TYR A 403 -32.34 -7.31 9.08
N TRP A 404 -31.88 -8.40 8.45
CA TRP A 404 -32.74 -9.54 8.12
C TRP A 404 -33.38 -10.15 9.37
N LYS A 405 -32.61 -10.32 10.45
CA LYS A 405 -33.13 -10.81 11.72
C LYS A 405 -34.28 -9.96 12.26
N ASN A 406 -34.17 -8.65 12.16
CA ASN A 406 -35.19 -7.73 12.67
C ASN A 406 -36.32 -7.48 11.65
N ASN A 407 -36.34 -8.18 10.52
CA ASN A 407 -37.22 -7.91 9.38
C ASN A 407 -37.20 -6.43 8.95
N GLN A 408 -36.04 -5.79 9.06
CA GLN A 408 -35.83 -4.38 8.74
C GLN A 408 -35.29 -4.22 7.33
N LYS A 409 -35.70 -3.12 6.67
CA LYS A 409 -35.11 -2.74 5.39
C LYS A 409 -33.68 -2.25 5.63
N ILE A 410 -32.74 -2.78 4.85
CA ILE A 410 -31.35 -2.32 4.87
C ILE A 410 -31.32 -0.88 4.34
N PRO A 411 -30.73 0.08 5.08
CA PRO A 411 -30.61 1.46 4.63
C PRO A 411 -29.87 1.56 3.30
N SER A 412 -30.25 2.55 2.49
CA SER A 412 -29.44 2.94 1.34
C SER A 412 -28.21 3.70 1.83
N PHE A 413 -27.02 3.17 1.59
CA PHE A 413 -25.77 3.83 1.93
C PHE A 413 -25.24 4.66 0.75
N TYR A 414 -24.56 5.77 1.03
CA TYR A 414 -23.86 6.62 0.04
C TYR A 414 -24.71 7.24 -1.08
N THR A 415 -26.01 7.44 -0.88
CA THR A 415 -26.91 8.06 -1.87
C THR A 415 -26.43 9.44 -2.33
N THR A 416 -25.84 10.23 -1.43
CA THR A 416 -25.25 11.54 -1.75
C THR A 416 -24.09 11.42 -2.73
N ALA A 417 -23.25 10.38 -2.61
CA ALA A 417 -22.14 10.17 -3.54
C ALA A 417 -22.67 9.86 -4.93
N THR A 418 -23.69 9.01 -5.07
CA THR A 418 -24.33 8.71 -6.37
C THR A 418 -24.82 9.98 -7.07
N ALA A 419 -25.41 10.92 -6.32
CA ALA A 419 -25.86 12.20 -6.88
C ALA A 419 -24.71 13.05 -7.46
N LEU A 420 -23.49 12.92 -6.94
CA LEU A 420 -22.30 13.64 -7.45
C LEU A 420 -21.86 13.13 -8.83
N PHE A 421 -22.21 11.89 -9.20
CA PHE A 421 -21.81 11.28 -10.47
C PHE A 421 -22.91 11.35 -11.55
N ILE A 422 -24.06 12.00 -11.27
CA ILE A 422 -25.21 12.02 -12.20
C ILE A 422 -24.88 12.63 -13.58
N ASN A 423 -23.92 13.55 -13.63
CA ASN A 423 -23.49 14.22 -14.86
C ASN A 423 -22.19 13.62 -15.45
N VAL A 424 -21.71 12.49 -14.92
CA VAL A 424 -20.56 11.78 -15.48
C VAL A 424 -21.05 10.86 -16.59
N LEU A 425 -20.59 11.10 -17.82
CA LEU A 425 -20.98 10.33 -18.99
C LEU A 425 -20.30 8.95 -18.99
N ASP A 426 -21.08 7.88 -19.15
CA ASP A 426 -20.59 6.51 -19.30
C ASP A 426 -20.77 6.03 -20.75
N CYS A 427 -19.66 5.84 -21.47
CA CYS A 427 -19.64 5.39 -22.86
C CYS A 427 -19.81 3.87 -23.02
N THR A 428 -20.05 3.10 -21.96
CA THR A 428 -20.20 1.64 -22.02
C THR A 428 -21.34 1.23 -22.96
N ALA A 429 -22.46 1.95 -22.95
CA ALA A 429 -23.59 1.71 -23.85
C ALA A 429 -23.22 1.86 -25.34
N TYR A 430 -22.27 2.74 -25.68
CA TYR A 430 -21.75 2.87 -27.05
C TYR A 430 -20.90 1.66 -27.44
N LYS A 431 -20.03 1.19 -26.54
CA LYS A 431 -19.23 -0.04 -26.75
C LYS A 431 -20.12 -1.27 -26.96
N GLU A 432 -21.18 -1.43 -26.16
CA GLU A 432 -22.13 -2.55 -26.29
C GLU A 432 -22.90 -2.52 -27.62
N ARG A 433 -23.35 -1.33 -28.04
CA ARG A 433 -24.00 -1.16 -29.36
C ARG A 433 -23.10 -1.55 -30.52
N ASN A 434 -21.81 -1.22 -30.44
CA ASN A 434 -20.85 -1.56 -31.51
C ASN A 434 -20.41 -3.02 -31.48
N LYS A 435 -20.29 -3.67 -30.32
CA LYS A 435 -20.04 -5.13 -30.24
C LYS A 435 -21.15 -5.94 -30.91
N ASN A 436 -22.40 -5.46 -30.86
CA ASN A 436 -23.55 -6.13 -31.47
C ASN A 436 -23.73 -5.82 -32.97
N ARG A 437 -23.00 -4.85 -33.51
CA ARG A 437 -22.85 -4.65 -34.97
C ARG A 437 -21.72 -5.55 -35.48
N LYS A 438 -21.94 -6.87 -35.54
CA LYS A 438 -21.14 -7.67 -36.49
C LYS A 438 -21.47 -7.14 -37.89
N MET A 439 -20.46 -6.68 -38.63
CA MET A 439 -20.61 -6.39 -40.06
C MET A 439 -21.13 -7.66 -40.75
N PRO A 440 -22.06 -7.56 -41.71
CA PRO A 440 -22.33 -8.65 -42.63
C PRO A 440 -20.99 -9.08 -43.23
N THR A 441 -20.69 -10.38 -43.15
CA THR A 441 -19.63 -10.97 -43.96
C THR A 441 -20.14 -10.93 -45.40
N ASP A 442 -19.54 -10.08 -46.22
CA ASP A 442 -19.79 -10.02 -47.66
C ASP A 442 -19.20 -11.29 -48.31
N ASP A 443 -20.00 -12.36 -48.32
CA ASP A 443 -19.93 -13.38 -49.37
C ASP A 443 -20.76 -12.85 -50.56
N ASP A 444 -20.07 -12.21 -51.51
CA ASP A 444 -20.36 -12.08 -52.96
C ASP A 444 -19.96 -10.70 -53.50
N GLU A 445 -18.77 -10.63 -54.11
CA GLU A 445 -18.56 -10.23 -55.51
C GLU A 445 -17.10 -9.80 -55.74
N THR A 446 -16.43 -10.57 -56.59
CA THR A 446 -15.20 -10.28 -57.32
C THR A 446 -15.14 -8.85 -57.88
N ILE A 447 -14.05 -8.12 -57.61
CA ILE A 447 -13.27 -7.36 -58.60
C ILE A 447 -11.81 -7.27 -58.13
N SER A 448 -10.92 -7.68 -59.01
CA SER A 448 -9.45 -7.57 -58.93
C SER A 448 -8.98 -6.11 -58.98
N ASN A 449 -8.03 -5.73 -58.11
CA ASN A 449 -6.71 -5.24 -58.53
C ASN A 449 -5.86 -4.78 -57.32
N THR A 450 -4.78 -5.53 -57.10
CA THR A 450 -3.41 -5.12 -56.80
C THR A 450 -3.18 -3.71 -56.22
N VAL A 451 -2.62 -3.63 -55.00
CA VAL A 451 -1.26 -3.07 -54.73
C VAL A 451 -0.96 -3.04 -53.21
N SER A 452 0.16 -3.71 -52.88
CA SER A 452 1.06 -3.60 -51.72
C SER A 452 0.53 -3.73 -50.29
N GLN A 453 0.85 -4.90 -49.72
CA GLN A 453 0.99 -5.19 -48.30
C GLN A 453 1.97 -4.24 -47.60
N THR A 454 1.57 -3.69 -46.46
CA THR A 454 2.48 -3.45 -45.32
C THR A 454 1.78 -3.93 -44.07
N SER A 455 2.22 -5.08 -43.58
CA SER A 455 1.79 -5.71 -42.35
C SER A 455 2.25 -4.89 -41.15
N LEU A 456 1.32 -4.18 -40.50
CA LEU A 456 1.47 -3.77 -39.11
C LEU A 456 0.89 -4.89 -38.25
N SER A 457 1.77 -5.63 -37.61
CA SER A 457 1.43 -6.60 -36.57
C SER A 457 0.76 -5.88 -35.41
N GLU A 458 -0.54 -6.13 -35.23
CA GLU A 458 -1.27 -5.81 -34.01
C GLU A 458 -0.72 -6.67 -32.86
N GLU A 459 0.17 -6.08 -32.06
CA GLU A 459 0.46 -6.62 -30.73
C GLU A 459 -0.74 -6.35 -29.82
N SER A 460 -1.43 -7.43 -29.50
CA SER A 460 -2.47 -7.49 -28.48
C SER A 460 -1.87 -7.15 -27.11
N VAL A 461 -2.18 -5.97 -26.61
CA VAL A 461 -1.87 -5.57 -25.24
C VAL A 461 -2.77 -6.37 -24.30
N ASN A 462 -2.19 -7.40 -23.67
CA ASN A 462 -2.78 -8.07 -22.52
C ASN A 462 -2.90 -7.08 -21.35
N GLU A 463 -4.10 -6.54 -21.12
CA GLU A 463 -4.44 -5.85 -19.88
C GLU A 463 -4.55 -6.88 -18.74
N GLU A 464 -3.43 -7.18 -18.11
CA GLU A 464 -3.35 -8.01 -16.91
C GLU A 464 -3.48 -7.11 -15.67
N SER A 465 -4.73 -6.84 -15.25
CA SER A 465 -5.03 -6.04 -14.06
C SER A 465 -4.48 -6.71 -12.79
N THR A 466 -3.58 -6.03 -12.09
CA THR A 466 -2.98 -6.46 -10.81
C THR A 466 -3.95 -6.27 -9.65
N ASP A 467 -4.16 -7.33 -8.88
CA ASP A 467 -5.03 -7.40 -7.70
C ASP A 467 -4.39 -6.68 -6.48
N GLU A 468 -4.61 -5.37 -6.34
CA GLU A 468 -4.15 -4.58 -5.18
C GLU A 468 -5.07 -4.72 -3.94
N GLU A 469 -4.96 -5.83 -3.21
CA GLU A 469 -4.87 -5.73 -1.73
C GLU A 469 -3.41 -5.93 -1.35
N SER A 470 -2.74 -4.77 -1.17
CA SER A 470 -1.31 -4.47 -1.07
C SER A 470 -0.49 -4.67 -2.35
N ILE A 471 0.00 -3.53 -2.86
CA ILE A 471 1.11 -3.27 -3.78
C ILE A 471 1.78 -4.54 -4.35
N ASP A 472 1.58 -4.79 -5.64
CA ASP A 472 2.35 -5.75 -6.44
C ASP A 472 3.17 -4.96 -7.48
N GLU A 473 4.50 -5.00 -7.36
CA GLU A 473 5.46 -4.69 -8.43
C GLU A 473 5.71 -5.97 -9.25
N LYS A 474 5.29 -6.01 -10.51
CA LYS A 474 5.67 -7.09 -11.44
C LYS A 474 7.09 -6.84 -11.96
N SER A 475 7.95 -7.82 -11.70
CA SER A 475 9.26 -8.00 -12.33
C SER A 475 9.12 -8.43 -13.79
N ALA A 476 9.84 -7.76 -14.68
CA ALA A 476 10.06 -8.19 -16.05
C ALA A 476 11.01 -9.40 -16.11
N ASN A 477 10.78 -10.20 -17.16
CA ASN A 477 11.35 -11.47 -17.52
C ASN A 477 12.55 -11.24 -18.45
N GLU A 478 13.68 -11.93 -18.27
CA GLU A 478 14.64 -12.17 -19.37
C GLU A 478 15.07 -13.63 -19.41
N GLY A 479 15.08 -14.15 -20.63
CA GLY A 479 15.15 -15.56 -20.98
C GLY A 479 16.52 -16.18 -20.75
N SER A 480 16.46 -17.49 -20.55
CA SER A 480 17.58 -18.42 -20.63
C SER A 480 18.23 -18.42 -22.01
N MET A 481 19.56 -18.40 -22.05
CA MET A 481 20.34 -19.08 -23.08
C MET A 481 21.49 -19.82 -22.39
N ASN A 482 21.51 -21.13 -22.58
CA ASN A 482 22.67 -21.97 -22.31
C ASN A 482 23.75 -21.68 -23.36
N ASP A 483 25.03 -21.69 -22.98
CA ASP A 483 25.99 -22.72 -23.42
C ASP A 483 27.41 -22.48 -22.84
N GLU A 484 27.90 -23.55 -22.21
CA GLU A 484 29.25 -24.12 -22.21
C GLU A 484 30.55 -23.27 -22.19
N LEU A 485 31.31 -23.52 -21.09
CA LEU A 485 32.70 -24.01 -21.02
C LEU A 485 33.94 -23.12 -21.31
N THR A 486 34.91 -23.26 -20.38
CA THR A 486 36.38 -23.01 -20.44
C THR A 486 36.84 -21.53 -20.42
N ASN A 487 37.91 -21.06 -19.76
CA ASN A 487 39.08 -21.66 -19.10
C ASN A 487 39.76 -20.62 -18.16
N GLU A 488 40.47 -21.15 -17.16
CA GLU A 488 41.77 -20.73 -16.59
C GLU A 488 42.11 -19.26 -16.23
N VAL A 489 42.34 -19.10 -14.93
CA VAL A 489 43.46 -18.43 -14.21
C VAL A 489 44.57 -17.81 -15.09
N ALA A 490 44.76 -16.49 -14.97
CA ALA A 490 46.10 -15.86 -14.96
C ALA A 490 46.10 -14.47 -14.32
N SER A 491 47.05 -14.29 -13.42
CA SER A 491 47.52 -13.10 -12.71
C SER A 491 48.06 -11.96 -13.59
N GLY A 492 48.06 -10.72 -13.10
CA GLY A 492 49.03 -9.72 -13.55
C GLY A 492 48.71 -8.24 -13.24
N ASN A 493 49.47 -7.67 -12.32
CA ASN A 493 49.54 -6.24 -11.97
C ASN A 493 49.85 -5.32 -13.18
N ASN A 494 49.40 -4.05 -13.16
CA ASN A 494 50.28 -2.87 -12.99
C ASN A 494 49.61 -1.50 -13.28
N THR A 495 49.82 -0.59 -12.33
CA THR A 495 50.25 0.84 -12.39
C THR A 495 49.55 1.88 -13.28
N ASN A 496 49.21 3.00 -12.62
CA ASN A 496 49.46 4.43 -12.94
C ASN A 496 49.27 4.90 -14.39
N ASP A 497 48.43 5.91 -14.62
CA ASP A 497 48.90 7.31 -14.63
C ASP A 497 47.79 8.32 -14.90
N GLU A 498 48.06 9.52 -14.39
CA GLU A 498 47.37 10.78 -14.56
C GLU A 498 47.17 11.16 -16.04
N ASN A 499 46.04 11.79 -16.38
CA ASN A 499 46.09 13.02 -17.17
C ASN A 499 44.78 13.81 -17.13
N ALA A 500 44.92 15.03 -16.64
CA ALA A 500 43.95 16.10 -16.77
C ALA A 500 43.75 16.47 -18.24
N ASN A 501 42.51 16.74 -18.64
CA ASN A 501 42.31 17.61 -19.78
C ASN A 501 41.10 18.54 -19.60
N LYS A 502 41.43 19.83 -19.61
CA LYS A 502 40.55 20.99 -19.64
C LYS A 502 39.69 20.94 -20.89
N ASN A 503 38.41 21.28 -20.78
CA ASN A 503 37.69 21.92 -21.88
C ASN A 503 36.72 22.97 -21.35
N GLN A 504 37.13 24.23 -21.55
CA GLN A 504 36.31 25.42 -21.45
C GLN A 504 35.20 25.36 -22.51
N TYR A 505 33.95 25.57 -22.11
CA TYR A 505 32.88 25.92 -23.05
C TYR A 505 32.29 27.29 -22.73
N ASN A 506 32.36 28.14 -23.76
CA ASN A 506 31.97 29.53 -23.81
C ASN A 506 30.47 29.75 -23.53
N LEU A 507 30.18 30.65 -22.60
CA LEU A 507 28.86 31.25 -22.35
C LEU A 507 28.46 32.15 -23.53
N ARG A 508 27.53 31.72 -24.38
CA ARG A 508 26.80 32.61 -25.30
C ARG A 508 25.47 33.04 -24.67
N LYS A 509 25.36 34.35 -24.44
CA LYS A 509 24.16 35.08 -23.99
C LYS A 509 22.97 34.79 -24.93
N ARG A 510 21.81 34.43 -24.36
CA ARG A 510 20.52 34.42 -25.07
C ARG A 510 19.70 35.68 -24.70
N PRO A 511 18.95 36.28 -25.65
CA PRO A 511 18.16 37.48 -25.39
C PRO A 511 16.88 37.16 -24.59
N ARG A 512 16.49 38.10 -23.71
CA ARG A 512 15.22 38.10 -22.98
C ARG A 512 14.07 38.38 -23.95
N ILE A 513 13.06 37.50 -23.96
CA ILE A 513 11.75 37.79 -24.56
C ILE A 513 10.80 38.11 -23.41
N VAL A 514 10.21 39.30 -23.45
CA VAL A 514 9.19 39.81 -22.52
C VAL A 514 7.84 39.61 -23.19
N TYR A 515 6.85 39.07 -22.47
CA TYR A 515 5.45 39.13 -22.89
C TYR A 515 4.63 39.86 -21.83
N TYR A 516 3.77 40.76 -22.34
CA TYR A 516 2.78 41.56 -21.64
C TYR A 516 1.67 40.70 -21.04
#